data_AF-A0A7X6VNK4-F1
#
_entry.id   AF-A0A7X6VNK4-F1
#
_cell.length_a   1.000
_cell.length_b   1.000
_cell.length_c   1.000
_cell.angle_alpha   90.00
_cell.angle_beta   90.00
_cell.angle_gamma   90.00
#
_symmetry.space_group_name_H-M   'P 1'
#
loop_
_entity.id
_entity.type
_entity.pdbx_description
1 polymer ?
#
loop_
_entity_poly.entity_id
_entity_poly.type
_entity_poly.pdbx_seq_one_letter_code
_entity_poly.pdbx_strand_id
1 'polypeptide(L)'
;MIYKIEDNKLIQQNESGFKLERDLQLLIENNLSILFGLEFIQTEFSIGDYRFDTVAFDNESNSFIIIEYKRGMNESIIDQGYAYLSTLLDRRAELVLLYNEVNNSNRLMKDFDWSQTRLIFVSPKFNDYQINAASLSDTPFDLYEVKRYEDLVQVNLVNKKAIKSKKANSVNILPDAAKKVAREIKVYTEDDHLKGATPETANLYEQLKEELLNIGDLKIDPKKVYIAFKRNTNVCDIEIRKNWVVATINMRQGTLNDPMNKAESIVNIGHVGNGDYRIRINNYDDIDYALLLIKQSYKIN
;
A
#
# COMPACT_ATOMS: atom_id res chain seq x y z
N MET A 1 15.38 10.36 18.26
CA MET A 1 15.39 10.06 19.71
C MET A 1 13.95 9.92 20.14
N ILE A 2 13.63 8.85 20.88
CA ILE A 2 12.28 8.61 21.41
C ILE A 2 12.33 8.89 22.92
N TYR A 3 11.30 9.53 23.46
CA TYR A 3 11.19 9.85 24.88
C TYR A 3 9.81 9.44 25.39
N LYS A 4 9.75 8.89 26.61
CA LYS A 4 8.53 8.72 27.38
C LYS A 4 8.35 9.94 28.28
N ILE A 5 7.13 10.47 28.38
CA ILE A 5 6.80 11.55 29.31
C ILE A 5 6.30 10.93 30.61
N GLU A 6 7.00 11.21 31.71
CA GLU A 6 6.56 10.86 33.07
C GLU A 6 6.72 12.11 33.95
N ASP A 7 5.66 12.54 34.63
CA ASP A 7 5.64 13.74 35.48
C ASP A 7 6.25 14.99 34.82
N ASN A 8 5.91 15.23 33.54
CA ASN A 8 6.43 16.32 32.71
C ASN A 8 7.97 16.31 32.53
N LYS A 9 8.61 15.16 32.76
CA LYS A 9 10.03 14.90 32.47
C LYS A 9 10.15 13.96 31.29
N LEU A 10 11.19 14.17 30.48
CA LEU A 10 11.52 13.33 29.34
C LEU A 10 12.48 12.22 29.78
N ILE A 11 12.06 10.97 29.61
CA ILE A 11 12.91 9.80 29.84
C ILE A 11 13.27 9.23 28.47
N GLN A 12 14.56 9.28 28.12
CA GLN A 12 15.04 8.76 26.84
C GLN A 12 14.81 7.25 26.75
N GLN A 13 14.20 6.84 25.65
CA GLN A 13 13.96 5.44 25.32
C GLN A 13 15.05 4.97 24.35
N ASN A 14 15.75 3.91 24.74
CA ASN A 14 16.79 3.30 23.90
C ASN A 14 16.18 2.21 23.02
N GLU A 15 16.70 2.05 21.81
CA GLU A 15 16.26 0.99 20.90
C GLU A 15 16.64 -0.36 21.50
N SER A 16 15.65 -1.22 21.78
CA SER A 16 15.86 -2.58 22.29
C SER A 16 16.12 -3.57 21.16
N GLY A 17 15.72 -3.23 19.93
CA GLY A 17 15.85 -4.07 18.74
C GLY A 17 15.07 -5.39 18.82
N PHE A 18 15.39 -6.30 17.90
CA PHE A 18 14.85 -7.67 17.85
C PHE A 18 16.00 -8.68 18.02
N LYS A 19 15.82 -9.67 18.90
CA LYS A 19 16.84 -10.69 19.16
C LYS A 19 16.91 -11.70 18.01
N LEU A 20 15.76 -12.12 17.49
CA LEU A 20 15.64 -13.02 16.35
C LEU A 20 14.82 -12.39 15.23
N GLU A 21 15.11 -12.75 13.98
CA GLU A 21 14.26 -12.39 12.83
C GLU A 21 12.84 -12.92 13.01
N ARG A 22 12.72 -14.12 13.60
CA ARG A 22 11.44 -14.71 13.98
C ARG A 22 10.63 -13.86 14.96
N ASP A 23 11.28 -13.10 15.85
CA ASP A 23 10.57 -12.21 16.79
C ASP A 23 9.91 -11.04 16.04
N LEU A 24 10.60 -10.49 15.04
CA LEU A 24 10.06 -9.45 14.16
C LEU A 24 8.91 -10.01 13.31
N GLN A 25 9.11 -11.18 12.70
CA GLN A 25 8.08 -11.86 11.91
C GLN A 25 6.82 -12.11 12.73
N LEU A 26 6.93 -12.72 13.93
CA LEU A 26 5.78 -12.98 14.80
C LEU A 26 5.05 -11.70 15.20
N LEU A 27 5.79 -10.64 15.51
CA LEU A 27 5.17 -9.35 15.85
C LEU A 27 4.35 -8.81 14.68
N ILE A 28 4.89 -8.89 13.46
CA ILE A 28 4.24 -8.37 12.28
C ILE A 28 3.06 -9.25 11.84
N GLU A 29 3.23 -10.58 11.80
CA GLU A 29 2.17 -11.56 11.47
C GLU A 29 0.93 -11.38 12.34
N ASN A 30 1.12 -11.23 13.66
CA ASN A 30 0.02 -11.02 14.61
C ASN A 30 -0.68 -9.66 14.46
N ASN A 31 -0.12 -8.72 13.71
CA ASN A 31 -0.60 -7.35 13.58
C ASN A 31 -0.77 -6.90 12.11
N LEU A 32 -0.78 -7.82 11.13
CA LEU A 32 -0.86 -7.48 9.69
C LEU A 32 -2.05 -6.60 9.34
N SER A 33 -3.21 -6.90 9.91
CA SER A 33 -4.43 -6.13 9.66
C SER A 33 -4.28 -4.67 10.12
N ILE A 34 -3.67 -4.43 11.28
CA ILE A 34 -3.48 -3.09 11.84
C ILE A 34 -2.36 -2.33 11.11
N LEU A 35 -1.27 -3.02 10.78
CA LEU A 35 -0.08 -2.41 10.20
C LEU A 35 -0.22 -2.13 8.71
N PHE A 36 -0.87 -3.02 7.98
CA PHE A 36 -0.88 -3.01 6.52
C PHE A 36 -2.27 -3.16 5.91
N GLY A 37 -3.32 -3.38 6.71
CA GLY A 37 -4.65 -3.70 6.19
C GLY A 37 -4.73 -5.09 5.54
N LEU A 38 -3.76 -5.96 5.81
CA LEU A 38 -3.64 -7.27 5.16
C LEU A 38 -4.22 -8.39 6.01
N GLU A 39 -4.77 -9.38 5.34
CA GLU A 39 -5.21 -10.64 5.93
C GLU A 39 -4.04 -11.62 5.97
N PHE A 40 -3.78 -12.23 7.12
CA PHE A 40 -2.78 -13.29 7.25
C PHE A 40 -3.28 -14.57 6.59
N ILE A 41 -2.45 -15.19 5.73
CA ILE A 41 -2.78 -16.48 5.10
C ILE A 41 -1.92 -17.60 5.70
N GLN A 42 -0.59 -17.47 5.64
CA GLN A 42 0.30 -18.56 6.07
C GLN A 42 1.69 -18.05 6.42
N THR A 43 2.29 -18.66 7.45
CA THR A 43 3.70 -18.46 7.83
C THR A 43 4.56 -19.56 7.20
N GLU A 44 5.78 -19.24 6.78
CA GLU A 44 6.79 -20.18 6.29
C GLU A 44 6.30 -21.07 5.13
N PHE A 45 5.59 -20.49 4.16
CA PHE A 45 4.98 -21.22 3.05
C PHE A 45 6.03 -21.59 1.99
N SER A 46 6.19 -22.88 1.71
CA SER A 46 7.12 -23.38 0.70
C SER A 46 6.44 -23.59 -0.65
N ILE A 47 7.09 -23.13 -1.71
CA ILE A 47 6.66 -23.28 -3.10
C ILE A 47 7.87 -23.54 -4.00
N GLY A 48 7.92 -24.73 -4.60
CA GLY A 48 9.13 -25.20 -5.27
C GLY A 48 10.35 -25.15 -4.34
N ASP A 49 11.42 -24.47 -4.79
CA ASP A 49 12.68 -24.33 -4.04
C ASP A 49 12.70 -23.12 -3.09
N TYR A 50 11.62 -22.35 -3.03
CA TYR A 50 11.52 -21.14 -2.23
C TYR A 50 10.63 -21.35 -1.01
N ARG A 51 10.94 -20.64 0.07
CA ARG A 51 10.10 -20.52 1.25
C ARG A 51 9.86 -19.04 1.50
N PHE A 52 8.59 -18.64 1.48
CA PHE A 52 8.18 -17.28 1.84
C PHE A 52 7.97 -17.21 3.34
N ASP A 53 8.50 -16.17 3.98
CA ASP A 53 8.37 -16.01 5.44
C ASP A 53 6.89 -15.81 5.83
N THR A 54 6.17 -14.94 5.11
CA THR A 54 4.72 -14.75 5.29
C THR A 54 4.02 -14.56 3.96
N VAL A 55 2.91 -15.28 3.77
CA VAL A 55 1.91 -15.03 2.74
C VAL A 55 0.73 -14.31 3.37
N ALA A 56 0.35 -13.19 2.78
CA ALA A 56 -0.79 -12.38 3.18
C ALA A 56 -1.68 -12.10 1.95
N PHE A 57 -2.89 -11.62 2.21
CA PHE A 57 -3.85 -11.26 1.18
C PHE A 57 -4.33 -9.81 1.38
N ASP A 58 -4.29 -9.04 0.30
CA ASP A 58 -4.87 -7.72 0.25
C ASP A 58 -6.28 -7.82 -0.34
N ASN A 59 -7.29 -7.63 0.50
CA ASN A 59 -8.69 -7.64 0.08
C ASN A 59 -9.05 -6.43 -0.80
N GLU A 60 -8.34 -5.31 -0.67
CA GLU A 60 -8.58 -4.08 -1.45
C GLU A 60 -8.16 -4.26 -2.91
N SER A 61 -6.93 -4.72 -3.14
CA SER A 61 -6.44 -5.01 -4.49
C SER A 61 -6.80 -6.41 -4.97
N ASN A 62 -7.36 -7.24 -4.09
CA ASN A 62 -7.74 -8.61 -4.35
C ASN A 62 -6.56 -9.46 -4.83
N SER A 63 -5.43 -9.35 -4.14
CA SER A 63 -4.15 -9.92 -4.57
C SER A 63 -3.30 -10.43 -3.40
N PHE A 64 -2.38 -11.34 -3.71
CA PHE A 64 -1.44 -11.88 -2.71
C PHE A 64 -0.30 -10.90 -2.44
N ILE A 65 0.08 -10.76 -1.18
CA ILE A 65 1.23 -9.99 -0.72
C ILE A 65 2.19 -10.94 -0.01
N ILE A 66 3.45 -10.94 -0.43
CA ILE A 66 4.50 -11.68 0.26
C ILE A 66 5.25 -10.71 1.18
N ILE A 67 5.60 -11.16 2.38
CA ILE A 67 6.37 -10.37 3.34
C ILE A 67 7.62 -11.14 3.71
N GLU A 68 8.77 -10.49 3.54
CA GLU A 68 10.10 -11.05 3.78
C GLU A 68 10.79 -10.25 4.88
N TYR A 69 11.29 -10.93 5.90
CA TYR A 69 11.94 -10.31 7.05
C TYR A 69 13.44 -10.40 6.91
N LYS A 70 14.15 -9.36 7.33
CA LYS A 70 15.62 -9.34 7.31
C LYS A 70 16.13 -8.63 8.56
N ARG A 71 17.16 -9.19 9.21
CA ARG A 71 17.92 -8.49 10.26
C ARG A 71 19.11 -7.66 9.76
N GLY A 72 19.60 -7.93 8.55
CA GLY A 72 20.92 -7.49 8.08
C GLY A 72 20.94 -6.81 6.71
N MET A 73 22.08 -6.20 6.40
CA MET A 73 22.34 -5.48 5.15
C MET A 73 22.83 -6.44 4.07
N ASN A 74 21.96 -7.32 3.55
CA ASN A 74 22.30 -8.15 2.39
C ASN A 74 22.02 -7.39 1.08
N GLU A 75 23.03 -7.27 0.21
CA GLU A 75 22.94 -6.41 -0.98
C GLU A 75 21.94 -6.92 -2.05
N SER A 76 21.61 -8.21 -2.08
CA SER A 76 20.82 -8.85 -3.15
C SER A 76 19.30 -8.93 -2.90
N ILE A 77 18.75 -8.17 -1.93
CA ILE A 77 17.32 -8.24 -1.56
C ILE A 77 16.38 -8.05 -2.77
N ILE A 78 16.74 -7.16 -3.69
CA ILE A 78 15.91 -6.84 -4.86
C ILE A 78 15.89 -7.99 -5.88
N ASP A 79 17.03 -8.60 -6.17
CA ASP A 79 17.11 -9.75 -7.09
C ASP A 79 16.37 -10.96 -6.52
N GLN A 80 16.53 -11.21 -5.21
CA GLN A 80 15.77 -12.23 -4.49
C GLN A 80 14.26 -11.94 -4.58
N GLY A 81 13.87 -10.67 -4.42
CA GLY A 81 12.48 -10.25 -4.54
C GLY A 81 11.87 -10.57 -5.91
N TYR A 82 12.61 -10.33 -7.00
CA TYR A 82 12.15 -10.70 -8.33
C TYR A 82 12.07 -12.21 -8.54
N ALA A 83 13.00 -12.98 -7.97
CA ALA A 83 12.95 -14.43 -8.02
C ALA A 83 11.72 -14.98 -7.29
N TYR A 84 11.41 -14.45 -6.09
CA TYR A 84 10.21 -14.82 -5.33
C TYR A 84 8.92 -14.55 -6.09
N LEU A 85 8.76 -13.32 -6.61
CA LEU A 85 7.58 -12.97 -7.41
C LEU A 85 7.49 -13.82 -8.68
N SER A 86 8.60 -14.06 -9.37
CA SER A 86 8.62 -14.90 -10.58
C SER A 86 8.13 -16.32 -10.30
N THR A 87 8.64 -16.95 -9.23
CA THR A 87 8.21 -18.29 -8.80
C THR A 87 6.74 -18.30 -8.41
N LEU A 88 6.28 -17.30 -7.64
CA LEU A 88 4.87 -17.19 -7.27
C LEU A 88 3.97 -17.16 -8.50
N LEU A 89 4.33 -16.37 -9.52
CA LEU A 89 3.58 -16.27 -10.76
C LEU A 89 3.57 -17.60 -11.55
N ASP A 90 4.62 -18.41 -11.49
CA ASP A 90 4.62 -19.77 -12.09
C ASP A 90 3.73 -20.75 -11.33
N ARG A 91 3.53 -20.51 -10.03
CA ARG A 91 2.91 -21.47 -9.10
C ARG A 91 1.59 -20.96 -8.52
N ARG A 92 0.87 -20.11 -9.27
CA ARG A 92 -0.43 -19.52 -8.87
C ARG A 92 -1.43 -20.53 -8.34
N ALA A 93 -1.49 -21.72 -8.94
CA ALA A 93 -2.42 -22.78 -8.52
C ALA A 93 -2.23 -23.17 -7.05
N GLU A 94 -0.99 -23.19 -6.56
CA GLU A 94 -0.66 -23.53 -5.18
C GLU A 94 -1.12 -22.41 -4.22
N LEU A 95 -1.02 -21.14 -4.63
CA LEU A 95 -1.54 -19.99 -3.86
C LEU A 95 -3.07 -19.98 -3.82
N VAL A 96 -3.73 -20.30 -4.93
CA VAL A 96 -5.19 -20.42 -5.00
C VAL A 96 -5.67 -21.53 -4.06
N LEU A 97 -4.99 -22.68 -4.07
CA LEU A 97 -5.29 -23.79 -3.17
C LEU A 97 -5.12 -23.36 -1.72
N LEU A 98 -3.96 -22.78 -1.38
CA LEU A 98 -3.68 -22.28 -0.03
C LEU A 98 -4.76 -21.30 0.46
N TYR A 99 -5.12 -20.31 -0.36
CA TYR A 99 -6.16 -19.34 0.00
C TYR A 99 -7.51 -20.01 0.23
N ASN A 100 -7.90 -20.93 -0.65
CA ASN A 100 -9.18 -21.63 -0.55
C ASN A 100 -9.24 -22.51 0.71
N GLU A 101 -8.14 -23.19 1.06
CA GLU A 101 -8.03 -24.00 2.28
C GLU A 101 -8.11 -23.15 3.55
N VAL A 102 -7.36 -22.06 3.62
CA VAL A 102 -7.33 -21.17 4.79
C VAL A 102 -8.68 -20.47 5.00
N ASN A 103 -9.29 -19.98 3.90
CA ASN A 103 -10.52 -19.20 3.96
C ASN A 103 -11.80 -20.01 3.75
N ASN A 104 -11.71 -21.34 3.65
CA ASN A 104 -12.84 -22.22 3.33
C ASN A 104 -13.68 -21.72 2.13
N SER A 105 -12.99 -21.36 1.05
CA SER A 105 -13.59 -20.79 -0.16
C SER A 105 -13.31 -21.62 -1.40
N ASN A 106 -13.94 -21.27 -2.53
CA ASN A 106 -13.82 -22.00 -3.80
C ASN A 106 -13.50 -21.04 -4.96
N ARG A 107 -12.56 -20.13 -4.74
CA ARG A 107 -12.18 -19.13 -5.73
C ARG A 107 -11.33 -19.75 -6.83
N LEU A 108 -11.53 -19.28 -8.05
CA LEU A 108 -10.76 -19.67 -9.22
C LEU A 108 -9.57 -18.74 -9.42
N MET A 109 -8.55 -19.19 -10.17
CA MET A 109 -7.35 -18.39 -10.43
C MET A 109 -7.65 -17.02 -11.07
N LYS A 110 -8.71 -16.91 -11.88
CA LYS A 110 -9.15 -15.66 -12.51
C LYS A 110 -9.79 -14.67 -11.53
N ASP A 111 -10.17 -15.13 -10.34
CA ASP A 111 -10.85 -14.31 -9.35
C ASP A 111 -9.86 -13.48 -8.54
N PHE A 112 -8.55 -13.60 -8.78
CA PHE A 112 -7.47 -12.86 -8.13
C PHE A 112 -6.81 -11.88 -9.11
N ASP A 113 -6.46 -10.68 -8.65
CA ASP A 113 -5.68 -9.72 -9.44
C ASP A 113 -4.18 -9.93 -9.24
N TRP A 114 -3.61 -10.89 -9.98
CA TRP A 114 -2.18 -11.18 -9.98
C TRP A 114 -1.31 -9.99 -10.39
N SER A 115 -1.88 -9.01 -11.10
CA SER A 115 -1.11 -7.83 -11.49
C SER A 115 -0.85 -6.89 -10.33
N GLN A 116 -1.56 -7.07 -9.21
CA GLN A 116 -1.38 -6.31 -7.98
C GLN A 116 -0.60 -7.07 -6.90
N THR A 117 -0.11 -8.27 -7.19
CA THR A 117 0.80 -8.98 -6.29
C THR A 117 2.07 -8.16 -6.08
N ARG A 118 2.46 -7.99 -4.81
CA ARG A 118 3.64 -7.22 -4.40
C ARG A 118 4.41 -7.96 -3.31
N LEU A 119 5.61 -7.49 -3.05
CA LEU A 119 6.48 -8.01 -2.01
C LEU A 119 6.88 -6.88 -1.05
N ILE A 120 6.71 -7.12 0.25
CA ILE A 120 7.07 -6.20 1.31
C ILE A 120 8.33 -6.74 2.00
N PHE A 121 9.37 -5.93 2.08
CA PHE A 121 10.53 -6.23 2.91
C PHE A 121 10.42 -5.49 4.24
N VAL A 122 10.63 -6.21 5.33
CA VAL A 122 10.58 -5.66 6.69
C VAL A 122 11.93 -5.88 7.36
N SER A 123 12.56 -4.80 7.80
CA SER A 123 13.88 -4.83 8.44
C SER A 123 14.00 -3.76 9.52
N PRO A 124 14.85 -3.92 10.54
CA PRO A 124 15.20 -2.79 11.42
C PRO A 124 15.88 -1.63 10.69
N LYS A 125 16.58 -1.92 9.58
CA LYS A 125 17.32 -0.92 8.80
C LYS A 125 17.57 -1.40 7.37
N PHE A 126 17.56 -0.47 6.41
CA PHE A 126 18.09 -0.68 5.06
C PHE A 126 19.36 0.15 4.81
N ASN A 127 20.20 -0.32 3.88
CA ASN A 127 21.33 0.46 3.37
C ASN A 127 20.90 1.30 2.15
N ASP A 128 21.70 2.31 1.79
CA ASP A 128 21.37 3.23 0.70
C ASP A 128 21.19 2.50 -0.64
N TYR A 129 21.92 1.41 -0.88
CA TYR A 129 21.79 0.62 -2.11
C TYR A 129 20.39 -0.01 -2.22
N GLN A 130 19.93 -0.68 -1.16
CA GLN A 130 18.60 -1.30 -1.09
C GLN A 130 17.50 -0.24 -1.24
N ILE A 131 17.65 0.89 -0.55
CA ILE A 131 16.71 2.01 -0.63
C ILE A 131 16.67 2.54 -2.05
N ASN A 132 17.82 2.83 -2.68
CA ASN A 132 17.87 3.36 -4.04
C ASN A 132 17.30 2.39 -5.08
N ALA A 133 17.56 1.09 -4.93
CA ALA A 133 17.06 0.08 -5.84
C ALA A 133 15.53 -0.11 -5.73
N ALA A 134 14.96 0.00 -4.52
CA ALA A 134 13.51 0.00 -4.31
C ALA A 134 12.84 1.37 -4.56
N SER A 135 13.62 2.47 -4.54
CA SER A 135 13.13 3.84 -4.78
C SER A 135 12.89 4.16 -6.25
N LEU A 136 13.24 3.24 -7.15
CA LEU A 136 12.74 3.26 -8.52
C LEU A 136 11.21 3.12 -8.46
N SER A 137 10.51 4.13 -8.99
CA SER A 137 9.04 4.30 -8.90
C SER A 137 8.21 3.12 -9.40
N ASP A 138 8.82 2.21 -10.15
CA ASP A 138 8.13 1.16 -10.90
C ASP A 138 8.41 -0.24 -10.32
N THR A 139 9.02 -0.32 -9.13
CA THR A 139 9.29 -1.62 -8.50
C THR A 139 8.08 -2.12 -7.70
N PRO A 140 7.76 -3.43 -7.77
CA PRO A 140 6.65 -4.02 -7.01
C PRO A 140 7.02 -4.32 -5.55
N PHE A 141 7.93 -3.51 -4.99
CA PHE A 141 8.53 -3.70 -3.68
C PHE A 141 8.25 -2.52 -2.77
N ASP A 142 7.88 -2.82 -1.54
CA ASP A 142 7.81 -1.85 -0.45
C ASP A 142 8.82 -2.21 0.64
N LEU A 143 9.46 -1.20 1.21
CA LEU A 143 10.44 -1.37 2.28
C LEU A 143 9.89 -0.74 3.56
N TYR A 144 9.78 -1.52 4.63
CA TYR A 144 9.35 -1.03 5.95
C TYR A 144 10.46 -1.19 6.97
N GLU A 145 10.84 -0.07 7.59
CA GLU A 145 11.74 -0.05 8.73
C GLU A 145 10.97 -0.22 10.04
N VAL A 146 11.34 -1.22 10.85
CA VAL A 146 10.68 -1.52 12.13
C VAL A 146 11.67 -1.43 13.28
N LYS A 147 11.45 -0.47 14.18
CA LYS A 147 12.27 -0.27 15.38
C LYS A 147 11.46 -0.54 16.64
N ARG A 148 12.10 -1.16 17.63
CA ARG A 148 11.48 -1.46 18.91
C ARG A 148 12.18 -0.72 20.05
N TYR A 149 11.39 -0.12 20.93
CA TYR A 149 11.82 0.62 22.12
C TYR A 149 10.96 0.17 23.30
N GLU A 150 11.48 -0.69 24.17
CA GLU A 150 10.71 -1.28 25.28
C GLU A 150 9.32 -1.79 24.82
N ASP A 151 8.26 -1.07 25.15
CA ASP A 151 6.85 -1.37 24.85
C ASP A 151 6.31 -0.67 23.58
N LEU A 152 7.15 0.09 22.89
CA LEU A 152 6.81 0.84 21.68
C LEU A 152 7.44 0.20 20.43
N VAL A 153 6.68 0.21 19.34
CA VAL A 153 7.14 -0.22 18.01
C VAL A 153 6.89 0.93 17.04
N GLN A 154 7.92 1.31 16.31
CA GLN A 154 7.84 2.27 15.22
C GLN A 154 7.94 1.52 13.90
N VAL A 155 6.96 1.70 13.02
CA VAL A 155 6.94 1.13 11.66
C VAL A 155 6.90 2.27 10.65
N ASN A 156 7.95 2.39 9.85
CA ASN A 156 8.08 3.46 8.85
C ASN A 156 8.15 2.83 7.46
N LEU A 157 7.30 3.30 6.54
CA LEU A 157 7.55 3.06 5.12
C LEU A 157 8.78 3.88 4.72
N VAL A 158 9.76 3.25 4.09
CA VAL A 158 10.92 3.96 3.57
C VAL A 158 10.47 4.78 2.37
N ASN A 159 10.42 6.10 2.56
CA ASN A 159 9.98 7.02 1.52
C ASN A 159 10.94 6.97 0.33
N LYS A 160 10.40 6.45 -0.78
CA LYS A 160 11.03 6.49 -2.09
C LYS A 160 11.20 7.96 -2.46
N LYS A 161 12.42 8.53 -2.33
CA LYS A 161 12.70 9.76 -3.09
C LYS A 161 12.57 9.33 -4.55
N ALA A 162 11.49 9.77 -5.20
CA ALA A 162 11.24 9.45 -6.59
C ALA A 162 12.41 9.96 -7.43
N ILE A 163 13.38 9.08 -7.68
CA ILE A 163 14.37 9.31 -8.72
C ILE A 163 13.56 9.10 -9.98
N LYS A 164 13.12 10.20 -10.62
CA LYS A 164 12.51 10.15 -11.96
C LYS A 164 13.48 9.37 -12.83
N SER A 165 13.18 8.10 -13.07
CA SER A 165 13.91 7.32 -14.04
C SER A 165 13.61 8.01 -15.37
N LYS A 166 14.65 8.56 -16.02
CA LYS A 166 14.56 8.68 -17.48
C LYS A 166 14.21 7.27 -17.92
N LYS A 167 13.05 7.08 -18.57
CA LYS A 167 12.67 5.80 -19.21
C LYS A 167 13.90 5.25 -19.91
N ALA A 168 14.61 4.37 -19.23
CA ALA A 168 15.79 3.76 -19.77
C ALA A 168 15.21 2.71 -20.69
N ASN A 169 15.46 2.88 -21.99
CA ASN A 169 15.26 1.86 -23.01
C ASN A 169 16.19 0.66 -22.72
N SER A 170 16.01 -0.01 -21.58
CA SER A 170 16.87 -1.07 -21.08
C SER A 170 16.06 -2.19 -20.42
N VAL A 171 14.89 -2.52 -20.97
CA VAL A 171 14.22 -3.80 -20.69
C VAL A 171 15.17 -4.98 -20.97
N ASN A 172 16.19 -4.79 -21.81
CA ASN A 172 17.15 -5.83 -22.18
C ASN A 172 18.24 -6.16 -21.13
N ILE A 173 18.44 -5.34 -20.09
CA ILE A 173 19.53 -5.54 -19.09
C ILE A 173 19.03 -6.21 -17.79
N LEU A 174 17.71 -6.31 -17.61
CA LEU A 174 17.13 -6.95 -16.42
C LEU A 174 17.28 -8.48 -16.46
N PRO A 175 17.50 -9.15 -15.31
CA PRO A 175 17.40 -10.59 -15.19
C PRO A 175 16.04 -11.10 -15.69
N ASP A 176 15.97 -12.35 -16.17
CA ASP A 176 14.75 -12.89 -16.78
C ASP A 176 13.56 -12.91 -15.81
N ALA A 177 13.79 -13.17 -14.52
CA ALA A 177 12.79 -13.06 -13.47
C ALA A 177 12.18 -11.66 -13.38
N ALA A 178 13.02 -10.62 -13.41
CA ALA A 178 12.56 -9.23 -13.36
C ALA A 178 11.77 -8.83 -14.63
N LYS A 179 12.20 -9.28 -15.81
CA LYS A 179 11.46 -9.07 -17.07
C LYS A 179 10.08 -9.71 -17.03
N LYS A 180 9.97 -10.92 -16.48
CA LYS A 180 8.69 -11.63 -16.34
C LYS A 180 7.77 -10.89 -15.38
N VAL A 181 8.28 -10.57 -14.19
CA VAL A 181 7.56 -9.79 -13.18
C VAL A 181 7.03 -8.49 -13.77
N ALA A 182 7.86 -7.74 -14.50
CA ALA A 182 7.44 -6.48 -15.13
C ALA A 182 6.34 -6.62 -16.21
N ARG A 183 6.15 -7.81 -16.78
CA ARG A 183 5.06 -8.07 -17.76
C ARG A 183 3.74 -8.39 -17.07
N GLU A 184 3.80 -9.04 -15.92
CA GLU A 184 2.63 -9.60 -15.24
C GLU A 184 2.14 -8.72 -14.09
N ILE A 185 3.05 -8.08 -13.36
CA ILE A 185 2.78 -7.17 -12.25
C ILE A 185 2.83 -5.73 -12.73
N LYS A 186 1.82 -4.94 -12.32
CA LYS A 186 1.66 -3.53 -12.68
C LYS A 186 1.75 -2.66 -11.45
N VAL A 187 2.73 -1.77 -11.45
CA VAL A 187 2.84 -0.68 -10.48
C VAL A 187 2.17 0.53 -11.08
N TYR A 188 1.19 1.08 -10.36
CA TYR A 188 0.46 2.28 -10.78
C TYR A 188 1.11 3.51 -10.18
N THR A 189 1.11 4.60 -10.94
CA THR A 189 1.61 5.91 -10.54
C THR A 189 0.50 6.96 -10.67
N GLU A 190 0.63 8.10 -10.00
CA GLU A 190 -0.28 9.24 -10.21
C GLU A 190 -0.35 9.64 -11.69
N ASP A 191 0.79 9.62 -12.38
CA ASP A 191 0.90 9.89 -13.83
C ASP A 191 0.04 8.94 -14.67
N ASP A 192 -0.14 7.68 -14.24
CA ASP A 192 -1.03 6.74 -14.93
C ASP A 192 -2.50 7.16 -14.85
N HIS A 193 -2.93 7.72 -13.72
CA HIS A 193 -4.30 8.21 -13.53
C HIS A 193 -4.55 9.56 -14.20
N LEU A 194 -3.51 10.36 -14.37
CA LEU A 194 -3.59 11.64 -15.09
C LEU A 194 -3.71 11.46 -16.61
N LYS A 195 -3.43 10.26 -17.15
CA LYS A 195 -3.59 9.96 -18.58
C LYS A 195 -5.05 10.14 -19.01
N GLY A 196 -5.30 11.18 -19.81
CA GLY A 196 -6.62 11.47 -20.37
C GLY A 196 -7.41 12.53 -19.59
N ALA A 197 -6.88 13.04 -18.47
CA ALA A 197 -7.39 14.24 -17.82
C ALA A 197 -7.10 15.49 -18.65
N THR A 198 -7.98 16.49 -18.64
CA THR A 198 -7.63 17.82 -19.16
C THR A 198 -6.63 18.52 -18.24
N PRO A 199 -5.87 19.53 -18.74
CA PRO A 199 -4.98 20.33 -17.90
C PRO A 199 -5.68 20.93 -16.67
N GLU A 200 -6.94 21.35 -16.83
CA GLU A 200 -7.75 21.90 -15.74
C GLU A 200 -8.05 20.83 -14.68
N THR A 201 -8.39 19.61 -15.10
CA THR A 201 -8.69 18.50 -14.17
C THR A 201 -7.42 18.01 -13.47
N ALA A 202 -6.28 18.00 -14.16
CA ALA A 202 -4.98 17.69 -13.55
C ALA A 202 -4.62 18.73 -12.48
N ASN A 203 -4.81 20.02 -12.76
CA ASN A 203 -4.59 21.09 -11.77
C ASN A 203 -5.57 21.00 -10.59
N LEU A 204 -6.82 20.62 -10.84
CA LEU A 204 -7.81 20.39 -9.78
C LEU A 204 -7.40 19.24 -8.86
N TYR A 205 -6.88 18.15 -9.42
CA TYR A 205 -6.33 17.03 -8.65
C TYR A 205 -5.12 17.45 -7.81
N GLU A 206 -4.16 18.17 -8.39
CA GLU A 206 -2.96 18.62 -7.66
C GLU A 206 -3.32 19.49 -6.46
N GLN A 207 -4.29 20.41 -6.60
CA GLN A 207 -4.74 21.22 -5.47
C GLN A 207 -5.49 20.41 -4.42
N LEU A 208 -6.38 19.51 -4.84
CA LEU A 208 -7.04 18.60 -3.90
C LEU A 208 -6.01 17.75 -3.14
N LYS A 209 -4.96 17.28 -3.83
CA LYS A 209 -3.86 16.52 -3.23
C LYS A 209 -3.13 17.32 -2.16
N GLU A 210 -2.74 18.56 -2.46
CA GLU A 210 -2.08 19.45 -1.49
C GLU A 210 -2.97 19.65 -0.25
N GLU A 211 -4.25 19.93 -0.44
CA GLU A 211 -5.20 20.11 0.66
C GLU A 211 -5.41 18.84 1.48
N LEU A 212 -5.50 17.67 0.83
CA LEU A 212 -5.60 16.38 1.51
C LEU A 212 -4.35 16.12 2.37
N LEU A 213 -3.16 16.34 1.84
CA LEU A 213 -1.91 16.20 2.58
C LEU A 213 -1.79 17.22 3.73
N ASN A 214 -2.49 18.36 3.64
CA ASN A 214 -2.58 19.34 4.74
C ASN A 214 -3.56 18.93 5.85
N ILE A 215 -4.46 17.95 5.62
CA ILE A 215 -5.35 17.43 6.68
C ILE A 215 -4.52 16.75 7.78
N GLY A 216 -3.44 16.06 7.41
CA GLY A 216 -2.53 15.38 8.32
C GLY A 216 -1.67 14.33 7.62
N ASP A 217 -1.16 13.36 8.38
CA ASP A 217 -0.25 12.33 7.87
C ASP A 217 -0.98 11.30 6.99
N LEU A 218 -1.20 11.65 5.72
CA LEU A 218 -1.76 10.77 4.68
C LEU A 218 -0.67 10.26 3.75
N LYS A 219 -0.77 8.98 3.39
CA LYS A 219 0.02 8.34 2.34
C LYS A 219 -0.78 8.27 1.05
N ILE A 220 -0.10 8.48 -0.06
CA ILE A 220 -0.64 8.32 -1.41
C ILE A 220 -0.24 6.94 -1.92
N ASP A 221 -1.21 6.12 -2.29
CA ASP A 221 -1.00 4.78 -2.86
C ASP A 221 -1.86 4.60 -4.12
N PRO A 222 -1.30 4.88 -5.32
CA PRO A 222 -1.99 4.65 -6.57
C PRO A 222 -2.31 3.15 -6.78
N LYS A 223 -3.60 2.87 -6.97
CA LYS A 223 -4.14 1.55 -7.28
C LYS A 223 -4.49 1.46 -8.75
N LYS A 224 -5.03 0.33 -9.18
CA LYS A 224 -5.45 0.13 -10.58
C LYS A 224 -6.50 1.11 -11.09
N VAL A 225 -7.42 1.54 -10.21
CA VAL A 225 -8.61 2.33 -10.59
C VAL A 225 -8.58 3.74 -9.99
N TYR A 226 -8.08 3.87 -8.76
CA TYR A 226 -8.08 5.11 -7.99
C TYR A 226 -6.73 5.34 -7.30
N ILE A 227 -6.54 6.54 -6.79
CA ILE A 227 -5.42 6.90 -5.92
C ILE A 227 -5.92 6.92 -4.48
N ALA A 228 -5.41 6.01 -3.65
CA ALA A 228 -5.79 5.94 -2.25
C ALA A 228 -5.04 7.01 -1.45
N PHE A 229 -5.78 7.79 -0.66
CA PHE A 229 -5.23 8.63 0.40
C PHE A 229 -5.55 7.94 1.72
N LYS A 230 -4.53 7.40 2.38
CA LYS A 230 -4.72 6.47 3.50
C LYS A 230 -3.76 6.70 4.67
N ARG A 231 -4.19 6.25 5.85
CA ARG A 231 -3.36 6.11 7.04
C ARG A 231 -3.02 4.64 7.23
N ASN A 232 -3.58 4.01 8.25
CA ASN A 232 -3.62 2.55 8.38
C ASN A 232 -4.65 1.97 7.41
N THR A 233 -5.75 2.69 7.20
CA THR A 233 -6.80 2.36 6.24
C THR A 233 -7.12 3.58 5.36
N ASN A 234 -7.87 3.38 4.27
CA ASN A 234 -8.18 4.46 3.35
C ASN A 234 -9.02 5.53 4.03
N VAL A 235 -8.67 6.79 3.81
CA VAL A 235 -9.47 7.94 4.24
C VAL A 235 -10.39 8.35 3.09
N CYS A 236 -9.83 8.45 1.88
CA CYS A 236 -10.59 8.62 0.65
C CYS A 236 -9.86 8.07 -0.56
N ASP A 237 -10.61 7.75 -1.60
CA ASP A 237 -10.10 7.23 -2.87
C ASP A 237 -10.42 8.25 -3.97
N ILE A 238 -9.40 8.63 -4.74
CA ILE A 238 -9.53 9.66 -5.78
C ILE A 238 -9.51 9.01 -7.17
N GLU A 239 -10.58 9.20 -7.93
CA GLU A 239 -10.65 8.84 -9.35
C GLU A 239 -10.60 10.12 -10.21
N ILE A 240 -9.57 10.22 -11.05
CA ILE A 240 -9.41 11.32 -12.00
C ILE A 240 -10.17 10.96 -13.28
N ARG A 241 -11.17 11.76 -13.66
CA ARG A 241 -11.90 11.62 -14.93
C ARG A 241 -11.39 12.65 -15.93
N LYS A 242 -11.92 12.62 -17.15
CA LYS A 242 -11.51 13.56 -18.21
C LYS A 242 -11.69 15.02 -17.79
N ASN A 243 -12.86 15.38 -17.24
CA ASN A 243 -13.26 16.77 -16.97
C ASN A 243 -13.63 17.03 -15.49
N TRP A 244 -13.42 16.10 -14.58
CA TRP A 244 -13.73 16.26 -13.15
C TRP A 244 -12.98 15.22 -12.32
N VAL A 245 -12.96 15.42 -11.00
CA VAL A 245 -12.44 14.45 -10.03
C VAL A 245 -13.60 13.85 -9.25
N VAL A 246 -13.50 12.58 -8.86
CA VAL A 246 -14.42 11.94 -7.93
C VAL A 246 -13.65 11.53 -6.69
N ALA A 247 -14.15 11.89 -5.52
CA ALA A 247 -13.64 11.41 -4.24
C ALA A 247 -14.65 10.46 -3.61
N THR A 248 -14.26 9.20 -3.41
CA THR A 248 -15.00 8.23 -2.59
C THR A 248 -14.50 8.35 -1.16
N ILE A 249 -15.40 8.49 -0.21
CA ILE A 249 -15.12 8.78 1.20
C ILE A 249 -15.35 7.51 2.00
N ASN A 250 -14.32 7.02 2.71
CA ASN A 250 -14.40 5.83 3.55
C ASN A 250 -15.22 6.10 4.83
N MET A 251 -16.54 6.17 4.66
CA MET A 251 -17.52 6.29 5.73
C MET A 251 -18.64 5.31 5.45
N ARG A 252 -19.21 4.74 6.51
CA ARG A 252 -20.36 3.83 6.39
C ARG A 252 -21.65 4.59 6.15
N GLN A 253 -22.58 3.99 5.43
CA GLN A 253 -23.89 4.57 5.20
C GLN A 253 -24.57 4.99 6.51
N GLY A 254 -25.08 6.22 6.53
CA GLY A 254 -25.72 6.85 7.68
C GLY A 254 -24.76 7.55 8.66
N THR A 255 -23.43 7.46 8.47
CA THR A 255 -22.47 8.08 9.40
C THR A 255 -21.89 9.41 8.92
N LEU A 256 -21.98 9.71 7.63
CA LEU A 256 -21.46 10.96 7.06
C LEU A 256 -22.43 12.12 7.32
N ASN A 257 -21.95 13.19 7.95
CA ASN A 257 -22.70 14.44 8.07
C ASN A 257 -22.50 15.29 6.80
N ASP A 258 -23.48 15.26 5.90
CA ASP A 258 -23.49 15.96 4.62
C ASP A 258 -24.63 17.02 4.58
N PRO A 259 -24.44 18.20 5.20
CA PRO A 259 -25.51 19.19 5.36
C PRO A 259 -26.02 19.77 4.03
N MET A 260 -25.21 19.75 2.97
CA MET A 260 -25.61 20.20 1.63
C MET A 260 -26.15 19.07 0.74
N ASN A 261 -26.20 17.82 1.22
CA ASN A 261 -26.63 16.65 0.46
C ASN A 261 -25.94 16.53 -0.92
N LYS A 262 -24.63 16.81 -0.98
CA LYS A 262 -23.85 16.71 -2.24
C LYS A 262 -23.16 15.34 -2.42
N ALA A 263 -23.04 14.55 -1.37
CA ALA A 263 -22.49 13.20 -1.43
C ALA A 263 -23.56 12.20 -1.84
N GLU A 264 -23.23 11.34 -2.79
CA GLU A 264 -24.10 10.26 -3.24
C GLU A 264 -23.72 8.97 -2.52
N SER A 265 -24.72 8.26 -1.99
CA SER A 265 -24.50 6.92 -1.43
C SER A 265 -24.34 5.89 -2.56
N ILE A 266 -23.27 5.11 -2.50
CA ILE A 266 -22.91 4.12 -3.53
C ILE A 266 -22.98 2.66 -3.03
N VAL A 267 -23.55 2.42 -1.85
CA VAL A 267 -23.70 1.07 -1.24
C VAL A 267 -24.33 0.05 -2.18
N ASN A 268 -25.34 0.48 -2.94
CA ASN A 268 -26.10 -0.39 -3.84
C ASN A 268 -25.52 -0.40 -5.27
N ILE A 269 -24.42 0.31 -5.49
CA ILE A 269 -23.74 0.41 -6.77
C ILE A 269 -22.43 -0.35 -6.61
N GLY A 270 -22.21 -1.41 -7.39
CA GLY A 270 -20.92 -2.09 -7.39
C GLY A 270 -19.82 -1.06 -7.65
N HIS A 271 -18.95 -0.84 -6.67
CA HIS A 271 -17.90 0.16 -6.72
C HIS A 271 -16.57 -0.44 -6.25
N VAL A 272 -15.49 0.22 -6.65
CA VAL A 272 -14.11 -0.17 -6.34
C VAL A 272 -13.57 0.91 -5.41
N GLY A 273 -13.29 0.56 -4.16
CA GLY A 273 -12.91 1.50 -3.09
C GLY A 273 -13.47 1.08 -1.74
N ASN A 274 -13.12 1.80 -0.68
CA ASN A 274 -13.42 1.41 0.70
C ASN A 274 -14.58 2.19 1.36
N GLY A 275 -15.42 2.90 0.61
CA GLY A 275 -16.39 3.86 1.19
C GLY A 275 -17.77 3.92 0.55
N ASP A 276 -18.80 4.21 1.37
CA ASP A 276 -20.20 4.18 0.95
C ASP A 276 -20.69 5.48 0.31
N TYR A 277 -19.84 6.51 0.23
CA TYR A 277 -20.17 7.83 -0.29
C TYR A 277 -19.19 8.31 -1.36
N ARG A 278 -19.70 8.94 -2.42
CA ARG A 278 -18.87 9.66 -3.39
C ARG A 278 -19.29 11.11 -3.54
N ILE A 279 -18.34 11.98 -3.81
CA ILE A 279 -18.58 13.37 -4.21
C ILE A 279 -17.84 13.67 -5.51
N ARG A 280 -18.53 14.38 -6.41
CA ARG A 280 -17.96 14.88 -7.66
C ARG A 280 -17.41 16.30 -7.43
N ILE A 281 -16.17 16.51 -7.84
CA ILE A 281 -15.44 17.78 -7.70
C ILE A 281 -15.18 18.32 -9.10
N ASN A 282 -15.83 19.44 -9.44
CA ASN A 282 -15.72 20.04 -10.77
C ASN A 282 -14.87 21.32 -10.77
N ASN A 283 -14.72 21.95 -9.61
CA ASN A 283 -14.04 23.23 -9.42
C ASN A 283 -13.51 23.36 -7.98
N TYR A 284 -12.88 24.48 -7.69
CA TYR A 284 -12.29 24.77 -6.38
C TYR A 284 -13.31 24.86 -5.24
N ASP A 285 -14.51 25.41 -5.47
CA ASP A 285 -15.54 25.51 -4.43
C ASP A 285 -16.03 24.10 -4.00
N ASP A 286 -16.01 23.13 -4.91
CA ASP A 286 -16.32 21.74 -4.59
C ASP A 286 -15.22 21.08 -3.74
N ILE A 287 -13.96 21.54 -3.81
CA ILE A 287 -12.85 21.02 -2.98
C ILE A 287 -13.12 21.33 -1.52
N ASP A 288 -13.44 22.58 -1.17
CA ASP A 288 -13.68 22.99 0.23
C ASP A 288 -14.75 22.12 0.88
N TYR A 289 -15.83 21.86 0.14
CA TYR A 289 -16.91 21.01 0.62
C TYR A 289 -16.50 19.54 0.71
N ALA A 290 -15.79 19.01 -0.29
CA ALA A 290 -15.26 17.65 -0.24
C ALA A 290 -14.33 17.45 0.97
N LEU A 291 -13.46 18.42 1.27
CA LEU A 291 -12.56 18.37 2.43
C LEU A 291 -13.32 18.35 3.76
N LEU A 292 -14.44 19.07 3.88
CA LEU A 292 -15.30 19.02 5.08
C LEU A 292 -15.80 17.59 5.35
N LEU A 293 -16.18 16.87 4.29
CA LEU A 293 -16.65 15.50 4.39
C LEU A 293 -15.49 14.51 4.64
N ILE A 294 -14.38 14.66 3.90
CA ILE A 294 -13.19 13.79 4.02
C ILE A 294 -12.54 13.92 5.40
N LYS A 295 -12.55 15.11 6.02
CA LYS A 295 -12.09 15.30 7.41
C LYS A 295 -12.87 14.47 8.43
N GLN A 296 -14.10 14.05 8.14
CA GLN A 296 -14.84 13.12 9.01
C GLN A 296 -14.28 11.71 8.91
N SER A 297 -13.99 11.25 7.69
CA SER A 297 -13.30 9.97 7.45
C SER A 297 -11.92 9.93 8.11
N TYR A 298 -11.14 11.02 7.98
CA TYR A 298 -9.80 11.13 8.58
C TYR A 298 -9.79 10.93 10.11
N LYS A 299 -10.88 11.28 10.81
CA LYS A 299 -10.95 11.13 12.27
C LYS A 299 -11.17 9.68 12.72
N ILE A 300 -11.65 8.82 11.82
CA ILE A 300 -12.07 7.45 12.14
C ILE A 300 -11.12 6.43 11.51
N ASN A 301 -10.50 6.75 10.37
CA ASN A 301 -9.57 5.91 9.61
C ASN A 301 -8.09 6.31 9.79
#